data_AF-A0A536FNC5-F1
#
_entry.id   AF-A0A536FNC5-F1
#
_cell.length_a   1.000
_cell.length_b   1.000
_cell.length_c   1.000
_cell.angle_alpha   90.00
_cell.angle_beta   90.00
_cell.angle_gamma   90.00
#
_symmetry.space_group_name_H-M   'P 1'
#
loop_
_entity.id
_entity.type
_entity.pdbx_description
1 polymer ?
#
loop_
_entity_poly.entity_id
_entity_poly.type
_entity_poly.pdbx_seq_one_letter_code
_entity_poly.pdbx_strand_id
1 'polypeptide(L)'
;DTNSTLAGALAAAKLNLPVAHVEAGLRSFNRVMPEELNRLVADHVSTWLFAPSKGAADQLAAEGITGGVHVVGDIMMDALRLHSRRAVLPPSLGLTSGKYALATVHRAENTDEPERLRGILRALGALGLPVILPLHPRTQKMIAEFGFTTADSIRLVEPVGYLEMLALEASAAIILTDSGGVQKEAYHFGVPCLTLRDETEWTETLEFGWNRLCGADPERIAAAALQLPTQETPRPGLYGDGHAAERIVAALGGVKPALTRVT
;
A
#
# COMPACT_ATOMS: atom_id res chain seq x y z
N ASP A 1 9.58 5.24 2.46
CA ASP A 1 9.09 6.17 3.48
C ASP A 1 8.89 7.53 2.84
N THR A 2 7.77 8.21 3.09
CA THR A 2 7.45 9.49 2.43
C THR A 2 8.20 10.67 3.07
N ASN A 3 8.68 10.53 4.32
CA ASN A 3 9.48 11.59 4.95
C ASN A 3 10.84 11.74 4.25
N SER A 4 11.49 10.62 3.88
CA SER A 4 12.72 10.68 3.09
C SER A 4 12.46 11.24 1.68
N THR A 5 11.31 10.92 1.07
CA THR A 5 10.89 11.53 -0.20
C THR A 5 10.78 13.06 -0.07
N LEU A 6 10.07 13.55 0.95
CA LEU A 6 9.94 14.99 1.20
C LEU A 6 11.30 15.65 1.41
N ALA A 7 12.15 15.05 2.25
CA ALA A 7 13.48 15.60 2.56
C ALA A 7 14.34 15.70 1.29
N GLY A 8 14.36 14.65 0.46
CA GLY A 8 15.10 14.63 -0.80
C GLY A 8 14.57 15.66 -1.81
N ALA A 9 13.25 15.72 -1.97
CA ALA A 9 12.60 16.65 -2.90
C ALA A 9 12.87 18.11 -2.53
N LEU A 10 12.71 18.47 -1.25
CA LEU A 10 12.97 19.82 -0.77
C LEU A 10 14.44 20.21 -0.87
N ALA A 11 15.36 19.31 -0.50
CA ALA A 11 16.79 19.58 -0.60
C ALA A 11 17.21 19.86 -2.05
N ALA A 12 16.78 19.01 -2.99
CA ALA A 12 17.07 19.18 -4.41
C ALA A 12 16.46 20.47 -4.98
N ALA A 13 15.17 20.74 -4.67
CA ALA A 13 14.50 21.96 -5.11
C ALA A 13 15.20 23.23 -4.62
N LYS A 14 15.65 23.27 -3.35
CA LYS A 14 16.39 24.41 -2.78
C LYS A 14 17.78 24.60 -3.38
N LEU A 15 18.37 23.55 -3.94
CA LEU A 15 19.62 23.59 -4.69
C LEU A 15 19.42 23.85 -6.20
N ASN A 16 18.17 24.09 -6.64
CA ASN A 16 17.78 24.23 -8.05
C ASN A 16 18.13 23.00 -8.89
N LEU A 17 18.10 21.81 -8.28
CA LEU A 17 18.26 20.54 -8.97
C LEU A 17 16.89 20.00 -9.37
N PRO A 18 16.74 19.45 -10.58
CA PRO A 18 15.45 18.96 -11.02
C PRO A 18 15.10 17.67 -10.27
N VAL A 19 13.83 17.54 -9.89
CA VAL A 19 13.32 16.43 -9.08
C VAL A 19 12.39 15.57 -9.91
N ALA A 20 12.59 14.26 -9.84
CA ALA A 20 11.73 13.27 -10.47
C ALA A 20 10.98 12.49 -9.39
N HIS A 21 9.68 12.75 -9.24
CA HIS A 21 8.85 12.13 -8.21
C HIS A 21 8.10 10.93 -8.79
N VAL A 22 8.42 9.75 -8.27
CA VAL A 22 7.76 8.48 -8.61
C VAL A 22 6.56 8.26 -7.69
N GLU A 23 5.46 7.75 -8.23
CA GLU A 23 4.15 7.64 -7.55
C GLU A 23 3.52 9.00 -7.20
N ALA A 24 3.68 9.97 -8.11
CA ALA A 24 3.13 11.33 -7.95
C ALA A 24 1.60 11.37 -8.09
N GLY A 25 0.95 12.35 -7.44
CA GLY A 25 -0.47 12.66 -7.65
C GLY A 25 -1.48 11.83 -6.86
N LEU A 26 -1.04 10.91 -6.01
CA LEU A 26 -1.94 10.17 -5.13
C LEU A 26 -2.48 11.04 -3.99
N ARG A 27 -3.78 10.94 -3.71
CA ARG A 27 -4.45 11.75 -2.68
C ARG A 27 -5.32 10.86 -1.78
N SER A 28 -5.12 10.96 -0.48
CA SER A 28 -6.08 10.48 0.52
C SER A 28 -7.10 11.54 0.90
N PHE A 29 -6.81 12.82 0.58
CA PHE A 29 -7.56 14.01 1.02
C PHE A 29 -7.61 14.23 2.53
N ASN A 30 -6.86 13.44 3.31
CA ASN A 30 -6.73 13.61 4.75
C ASN A 30 -5.39 14.29 5.09
N ARG A 31 -5.42 15.60 5.33
CA ARG A 31 -4.22 16.39 5.68
C ARG A 31 -3.69 16.14 7.10
N VAL A 32 -4.41 15.38 7.93
CA VAL A 32 -3.88 14.91 9.23
C VAL A 32 -2.83 13.83 9.01
N MET A 33 -2.91 13.09 7.90
CA MET A 33 -1.93 12.08 7.51
C MET A 33 -0.62 12.76 7.08
N PRO A 34 0.52 12.51 7.76
CA PRO A 34 1.81 13.12 7.40
C PRO A 34 2.21 12.84 5.95
N GLU A 35 1.95 11.64 5.46
CA GLU A 35 2.27 11.23 4.10
C GLU A 35 1.49 12.01 3.02
N GLU A 36 0.27 12.49 3.32
CA GLU A 36 -0.49 13.33 2.41
C GLU A 36 0.18 14.70 2.24
N LEU A 37 0.62 15.30 3.35
CA LEU A 37 1.38 16.56 3.31
C LEU A 37 2.70 16.38 2.57
N ASN A 38 3.40 15.27 2.82
CA ASN A 38 4.65 14.95 2.16
C ASN A 38 4.47 14.83 0.63
N ARG A 39 3.41 14.14 0.17
CA ARG A 39 3.10 14.00 -1.25
C ARG A 39 2.77 15.34 -1.91
N LEU A 40 1.91 16.14 -1.28
CA LEU A 40 1.55 17.48 -1.78
C LEU A 40 2.79 18.35 -2.00
N VAL A 41 3.66 18.43 -0.99
CA VAL A 41 4.89 19.24 -1.10
C VAL A 41 5.84 18.66 -2.14
N ALA A 42 6.06 17.34 -2.15
CA ALA A 42 6.93 16.69 -3.13
C ALA A 42 6.44 16.90 -4.57
N ASP A 43 5.14 16.77 -4.83
CA ASP A 43 4.53 17.01 -6.14
C ASP A 43 4.78 18.46 -6.60
N HIS A 44 4.50 19.46 -5.75
CA HIS A 44 4.63 20.87 -6.11
C HIS A 44 6.09 21.34 -6.33
N VAL A 45 7.09 20.64 -5.79
CA VAL A 45 8.50 20.99 -6.01
C VAL A 45 9.17 20.12 -7.08
N SER A 46 8.41 19.25 -7.75
CA SER A 46 8.94 18.31 -8.74
C SER A 46 8.94 18.84 -10.16
N THR A 47 9.95 18.44 -10.93
CA THR A 47 10.09 18.74 -12.36
C THR A 47 9.44 17.68 -13.23
N TRP A 48 9.58 16.41 -12.84
CA TRP A 48 8.90 15.27 -13.46
C TRP A 48 8.03 14.57 -12.42
N LEU A 49 6.78 14.32 -12.80
CA LEU A 49 5.78 13.67 -11.97
C LEU A 49 5.32 12.40 -12.67
N PHE A 50 5.73 11.26 -12.13
CA PHE A 50 5.39 9.95 -12.67
C PHE A 50 4.17 9.40 -11.95
N ALA A 51 3.00 9.63 -12.55
CA ALA A 51 1.71 9.25 -12.01
C ALA A 51 1.42 7.76 -12.27
N PRO A 52 0.94 7.01 -11.26
CA PRO A 52 0.65 5.58 -11.39
C PRO A 52 -0.67 5.29 -12.12
N SER A 53 -1.61 6.24 -12.13
CA SER A 53 -2.90 6.11 -12.79
C SER A 53 -3.31 7.41 -13.47
N LYS A 54 -4.31 7.33 -14.34
CA LYS A 54 -4.98 8.53 -14.87
C LYS A 54 -5.62 9.34 -13.75
N GLY A 55 -6.20 8.69 -12.75
CA GLY A 55 -6.78 9.36 -11.58
C GLY A 55 -5.76 10.23 -10.85
N ALA A 56 -4.56 9.70 -10.61
CA ALA A 56 -3.48 10.48 -9.98
C ALA A 56 -3.03 11.67 -10.83
N ALA A 57 -2.96 11.52 -12.16
CA ALA A 57 -2.67 12.65 -13.05
C ALA A 57 -3.79 13.69 -13.07
N ASP A 58 -5.05 13.26 -12.97
CA ASP A 58 -6.20 14.16 -12.88
C ASP A 58 -6.19 14.95 -11.55
N GLN A 59 -5.73 14.35 -10.44
CA GLN A 59 -5.50 15.07 -9.17
C GLN A 59 -4.42 16.14 -9.29
N LEU A 60 -3.28 15.82 -9.91
CA LEU A 60 -2.23 16.80 -10.19
C LEU A 60 -2.75 17.98 -11.01
N ALA A 61 -3.54 17.70 -12.05
CA ALA A 61 -4.15 18.73 -12.88
C ALA A 61 -5.14 19.61 -12.09
N ALA A 62 -5.93 19.03 -11.19
CA ALA A 62 -6.83 19.77 -10.31
C ALA A 62 -6.10 20.74 -9.36
N GLU A 63 -4.84 20.45 -9.03
CA GLU A 63 -3.96 21.29 -8.21
C GLU A 63 -3.10 22.26 -9.05
N GLY A 64 -3.34 22.33 -10.36
CA GLY A 64 -2.62 23.22 -11.29
C GLY A 64 -1.28 22.68 -11.77
N ILE A 65 -0.94 21.43 -11.48
CA ILE A 65 0.27 20.77 -11.95
C ILE A 65 -0.04 20.06 -13.27
N THR A 66 0.19 20.75 -14.39
CA THR A 66 -0.06 20.21 -15.74
C THR A 66 1.21 19.97 -16.55
N GLY A 67 2.35 20.51 -16.12
CA GLY A 67 3.65 20.35 -16.76
C GLY A 67 4.44 19.18 -16.16
N GLY A 68 5.18 18.45 -16.99
CA GLY A 68 6.06 17.36 -16.52
C GLY A 68 5.34 16.13 -15.98
N VAL A 69 4.01 16.02 -16.18
CA VAL A 69 3.21 14.89 -15.72
C VAL A 69 3.23 13.76 -16.76
N HIS A 70 3.56 12.55 -16.31
CA HIS A 70 3.63 11.36 -17.13
C HIS A 70 2.87 10.21 -16.45
N VAL A 71 1.81 9.69 -17.09
CA VAL A 71 1.15 8.47 -16.62
C VAL A 71 1.97 7.27 -17.06
N VAL A 72 2.66 6.63 -16.13
CA VAL A 72 3.61 5.54 -16.42
C VAL A 72 3.18 4.18 -15.85
N GLY A 73 2.18 4.15 -14.99
CA GLY A 73 1.86 2.98 -14.19
C GLY A 73 2.61 2.98 -12.86
N ASP A 74 2.28 2.05 -11.99
CA ASP A 74 2.90 1.92 -10.68
C ASP A 74 4.16 1.06 -10.77
N ILE A 75 5.26 1.59 -10.22
CA ILE A 75 6.55 0.90 -10.15
C ILE A 75 6.49 -0.38 -9.30
N MET A 76 5.57 -0.45 -8.33
CA MET A 76 5.36 -1.68 -7.57
C MET A 76 4.88 -2.83 -8.46
N MET A 77 4.18 -2.54 -9.56
CA MET A 77 3.73 -3.56 -10.51
C MET A 77 4.92 -4.21 -11.24
N ASP A 78 5.97 -3.44 -11.55
CA ASP A 78 7.21 -3.96 -12.11
C ASP A 78 7.89 -4.93 -11.11
N ALA A 79 7.98 -4.52 -9.84
CA ALA A 79 8.55 -5.35 -8.78
C ALA A 79 7.75 -6.65 -8.59
N LEU A 80 6.42 -6.55 -8.55
CA LEU A 80 5.54 -7.70 -8.43
C LEU A 80 5.70 -8.68 -9.59
N ARG A 81 5.71 -8.17 -10.82
CA ARG A 81 5.92 -8.97 -12.04
C ARG A 81 7.26 -9.70 -12.02
N LEU A 82 8.31 -9.03 -11.54
CA LEU A 82 9.67 -9.61 -11.47
C LEU A 82 9.79 -10.71 -10.40
N HIS A 83 9.09 -10.55 -9.28
CA HIS A 83 9.32 -11.36 -8.09
C HIS A 83 8.24 -12.43 -7.81
N SER A 84 7.00 -12.22 -8.25
CA SER A 84 5.87 -13.15 -8.01
C SER A 84 6.13 -14.58 -8.47
N ARG A 85 6.83 -14.78 -9.59
CA ARG A 85 7.17 -16.13 -10.09
C ARG A 85 8.10 -16.93 -9.18
N ARG A 86 8.82 -16.25 -8.29
CA ARG A 86 9.75 -16.84 -7.32
C ARG A 86 9.13 -16.94 -5.92
N ALA A 87 7.94 -16.39 -5.73
CA ALA A 87 7.22 -16.42 -4.47
C ALA A 87 6.72 -17.84 -4.22
N VAL A 88 7.11 -18.41 -3.08
CA VAL A 88 6.70 -19.76 -2.66
C VAL A 88 6.22 -19.67 -1.22
N LEU A 89 5.07 -20.29 -0.94
CA LEU A 89 4.54 -20.34 0.42
C LEU A 89 5.54 -21.06 1.34
N PRO A 90 5.88 -20.50 2.51
CA PRO A 90 6.79 -21.15 3.44
C PRO A 90 6.21 -22.51 3.91
N PRO A 91 6.87 -23.64 3.62
CA PRO A 91 6.34 -24.96 3.99
C PRO A 91 6.18 -25.14 5.51
N SER A 92 7.02 -24.46 6.30
CA SER A 92 6.97 -24.42 7.77
C SER A 92 5.65 -23.85 8.32
N LEU A 93 4.91 -23.09 7.52
CA LEU A 93 3.62 -22.55 7.92
C LEU A 93 2.47 -23.53 7.64
N GLY A 94 2.66 -24.58 6.84
CA GLY A 94 1.62 -25.59 6.60
C GLY A 94 0.32 -25.03 6.03
N LEU A 95 0.40 -23.97 5.23
CA LEU A 95 -0.77 -23.25 4.72
C LEU A 95 -1.33 -23.90 3.47
N THR A 96 -2.65 -23.80 3.30
CA THR A 96 -3.36 -24.17 2.07
C THR A 96 -3.90 -22.90 1.42
N SER A 97 -3.65 -22.74 0.11
CA SER A 97 -4.12 -21.56 -0.63
C SER A 97 -5.65 -21.41 -0.54
N GLY A 98 -6.12 -20.18 -0.32
CA GLY A 98 -7.54 -19.86 -0.15
C GLY A 98 -8.17 -20.36 1.15
N LYS A 99 -7.37 -20.81 2.14
CA LYS A 99 -7.87 -21.34 3.43
C LYS A 99 -7.42 -20.56 4.66
N TYR A 100 -6.84 -19.38 4.47
CA TYR A 100 -6.42 -18.50 5.56
C TYR A 100 -6.59 -17.04 5.17
N ALA A 101 -6.66 -16.18 6.18
CA ALA A 101 -6.55 -14.74 6.02
C ALA A 101 -5.12 -14.29 6.33
N LEU A 102 -4.61 -13.33 5.59
CA LEU A 102 -3.36 -12.64 5.91
C LEU A 102 -3.68 -11.31 6.57
N ALA A 103 -3.03 -11.01 7.70
CA ALA A 103 -3.17 -9.73 8.37
C ALA A 103 -1.81 -9.01 8.48
N THR A 104 -1.79 -7.69 8.27
CA THR A 104 -0.65 -6.85 8.65
C THR A 104 -1.12 -5.60 9.37
N VAL A 105 -0.49 -5.32 10.52
CA VAL A 105 -0.83 -4.19 11.39
C VAL A 105 0.45 -3.59 11.93
N HIS A 106 0.86 -2.45 11.36
CA HIS A 106 2.15 -1.84 11.68
C HIS A 106 2.14 -0.31 11.71
N ARG A 107 1.00 0.35 11.43
CA ARG A 107 0.91 1.80 11.55
C ARG A 107 0.75 2.21 13.01
N ALA A 108 1.48 3.26 13.40
CA ALA A 108 1.46 3.79 14.76
C ALA A 108 0.05 4.14 15.25
N GLU A 109 -0.79 4.71 14.38
CA GLU A 109 -2.19 5.02 14.66
C GLU A 109 -3.03 3.80 15.09
N ASN A 110 -2.64 2.59 14.67
CA ASN A 110 -3.29 1.34 15.08
C ASN A 110 -2.56 0.68 16.24
N THR A 111 -1.22 0.61 16.19
CA THR A 111 -0.43 -0.18 17.14
C THR A 111 -0.20 0.53 18.47
N ASP A 112 -0.12 1.85 18.47
CA ASP A 112 0.16 2.65 19.67
C ASP A 112 -1.14 3.03 20.41
N GLU A 113 -2.31 2.78 19.80
CA GLU A 113 -3.61 3.07 20.40
C GLU A 113 -4.32 1.79 20.88
N PRO A 114 -4.47 1.58 22.20
CA PRO A 114 -4.97 0.31 22.75
C PRO A 114 -6.34 -0.10 22.22
N GLU A 115 -7.28 0.85 22.10
CA GLU A 115 -8.64 0.52 21.68
C GLU A 115 -8.69 0.08 20.21
N ARG A 116 -7.88 0.70 19.35
CA ARG A 116 -7.78 0.33 17.94
C ARG A 116 -7.14 -1.04 17.77
N LEU A 117 -6.00 -1.29 18.43
CA LEU A 117 -5.34 -2.58 18.37
C LEU A 117 -6.25 -3.70 18.91
N ARG A 118 -6.96 -3.46 20.02
CA ARG A 118 -7.93 -4.42 20.58
C ARG A 118 -9.07 -4.72 19.61
N GLY A 119 -9.63 -3.68 18.98
CA GLY A 119 -10.69 -3.82 17.97
C GLY A 119 -10.25 -4.70 16.80
N ILE A 120 -9.06 -4.44 16.25
CA ILE A 120 -8.47 -5.22 15.17
C ILE A 120 -8.26 -6.68 15.59
N LEU A 121 -7.59 -6.93 16.72
CA LEU A 121 -7.33 -8.30 17.19
C LEU A 121 -8.63 -9.08 17.44
N ARG A 122 -9.66 -8.43 18.00
CA ARG A 122 -10.98 -9.03 18.18
C ARG A 122 -11.62 -9.41 16.84
N ALA A 123 -11.54 -8.53 15.85
CA ALA A 123 -12.08 -8.77 14.52
C ALA A 123 -11.38 -9.95 13.82
N LEU A 124 -10.04 -9.98 13.88
CA LEU A 124 -9.23 -11.07 13.34
C LEU A 124 -9.60 -12.41 14.00
N GLY A 125 -9.75 -12.43 15.32
CA GLY A 125 -10.15 -13.65 16.05
C GLY A 125 -11.54 -14.16 15.66
N ALA A 126 -12.45 -13.28 15.25
CA ALA A 126 -13.82 -13.58 14.89
C ALA A 126 -14.03 -13.92 13.39
N LEU A 127 -12.99 -13.89 12.56
CA LEU A 127 -13.11 -14.01 11.10
C LEU A 127 -13.59 -15.40 10.63
N GLY A 128 -13.50 -16.43 11.48
CA GLY A 128 -13.87 -17.80 11.12
C GLY A 128 -12.87 -18.50 10.19
N LEU A 129 -11.71 -17.88 9.97
CA LEU A 129 -10.57 -18.44 9.22
C LEU A 129 -9.30 -18.36 10.08
N PRO A 130 -8.33 -19.28 9.88
CA PRO A 130 -6.98 -19.08 10.40
C PRO A 130 -6.41 -17.75 9.89
N VAL A 131 -5.91 -16.92 10.80
CA VAL A 131 -5.27 -15.64 10.48
C VAL A 131 -3.77 -15.79 10.64
N ILE A 132 -3.02 -15.51 9.59
CA ILE A 132 -1.56 -15.42 9.63
C ILE A 132 -1.21 -13.95 9.82
N LEU A 133 -0.52 -13.64 10.92
CA LEU A 133 -0.12 -12.29 11.27
C LEU A 133 1.39 -12.24 11.45
N PRO A 134 2.16 -11.94 10.38
CA PRO A 134 3.57 -11.60 10.51
C PRO A 134 3.69 -10.31 11.34
N LEU A 135 4.20 -10.45 12.56
CA LEU A 135 4.12 -9.39 13.55
C LEU A 135 5.49 -8.79 13.81
N HIS A 136 5.63 -7.48 13.59
CA HIS A 136 6.86 -6.78 13.94
C HIS A 136 7.08 -6.79 15.47
N PRO A 137 8.32 -6.94 15.97
CA PRO A 137 8.61 -6.97 17.41
C PRO A 137 8.03 -5.78 18.20
N ARG A 138 7.95 -4.61 17.56
CA ARG A 138 7.28 -3.43 18.12
C ARG A 138 5.81 -3.70 18.45
N THR A 139 5.03 -4.21 17.49
CA THR A 139 3.60 -4.47 17.71
C THR A 139 3.41 -5.59 18.72
N GLN A 140 4.25 -6.63 18.68
CA GLN A 140 4.24 -7.69 19.70
C GLN A 140 4.47 -7.14 21.11
N LYS A 141 5.40 -6.20 21.25
CA LYS A 141 5.65 -5.48 22.51
C LYS A 141 4.41 -4.70 22.94
N MET A 142 3.74 -3.97 22.04
CA MET A 142 2.52 -3.22 22.38
C MET A 142 1.38 -4.15 22.85
N ILE A 143 1.19 -5.30 22.19
CA ILE A 143 0.20 -6.32 22.62
C ILE A 143 0.48 -6.76 24.06
N ALA A 144 1.76 -7.03 24.39
CA ALA A 144 2.17 -7.43 25.72
C ALA A 144 2.00 -6.29 26.75
N GLU A 145 2.40 -5.06 26.41
CA GLU A 145 2.28 -3.88 27.28
C GLU A 145 0.81 -3.53 27.60
N PHE A 146 -0.09 -3.71 26.64
CA PHE A 146 -1.53 -3.52 26.84
C PHE A 146 -2.22 -4.71 27.52
N GLY A 147 -1.50 -5.80 27.77
CA GLY A 147 -2.05 -7.02 28.39
C GLY A 147 -3.08 -7.73 27.52
N PHE A 148 -2.97 -7.61 26.19
CA PHE A 148 -3.90 -8.24 25.27
C PHE A 148 -3.51 -9.70 25.00
N THR A 149 -4.53 -10.54 24.87
CA THR A 149 -4.39 -11.92 24.38
C THR A 149 -4.89 -11.98 22.94
N THR A 150 -4.28 -12.87 22.15
CA THR A 150 -4.72 -13.17 20.79
C THR A 150 -5.55 -14.45 20.79
N ALA A 151 -6.57 -14.52 19.93
CA ALA A 151 -7.34 -15.75 19.75
C ALA A 151 -6.46 -16.87 19.15
N ASP A 152 -6.77 -18.14 19.45
CA ASP A 152 -6.05 -19.30 18.92
C ASP A 152 -6.09 -19.40 17.39
N SER A 153 -7.11 -18.79 16.76
CA SER A 153 -7.22 -18.66 15.31
C SER A 153 -6.17 -17.72 14.70
N ILE A 154 -5.51 -16.88 15.51
CA ILE A 154 -4.47 -15.94 15.09
C ILE A 154 -3.11 -16.57 15.33
N ARG A 155 -2.44 -16.95 14.24
CA ARG A 155 -1.06 -17.41 14.27
C ARG A 155 -0.12 -16.23 14.08
N LEU A 156 0.48 -15.79 15.19
CA LEU A 156 1.59 -14.86 15.17
C LEU A 156 2.83 -15.56 14.60
N VAL A 157 3.46 -14.93 13.61
CA VAL A 157 4.71 -15.41 13.01
C VAL A 157 5.73 -14.28 12.97
N GLU A 158 7.01 -14.63 12.90
CA GLU A 158 8.07 -13.66 12.69
C GLU A 158 7.86 -12.90 11.37
N PRO A 159 8.33 -11.64 11.27
CA PRO A 159 8.32 -10.90 10.01
C PRO A 159 8.96 -11.71 8.89
N VAL A 160 8.25 -11.82 7.76
CA VAL A 160 8.66 -12.60 6.60
C VAL A 160 9.39 -11.74 5.58
N GLY A 161 10.20 -12.38 4.73
CA GLY A 161 10.83 -11.70 3.60
C GLY A 161 9.83 -11.32 2.51
N TYR A 162 10.20 -10.38 1.63
CA TYR A 162 9.31 -9.91 0.57
C TYR A 162 8.76 -11.03 -0.32
N LEU A 163 9.58 -12.00 -0.75
CA LEU A 163 9.12 -13.12 -1.58
C LEU A 163 8.10 -14.03 -0.86
N GLU A 164 8.28 -14.22 0.43
CA GLU A 164 7.36 -15.00 1.26
C GLU A 164 6.05 -14.23 1.46
N MET A 165 6.15 -12.90 1.66
CA MET A 165 4.99 -12.01 1.75
C MET A 165 4.15 -12.05 0.48
N LEU A 166 4.77 -11.94 -0.71
CA LEU A 166 4.06 -12.08 -1.98
C LEU A 166 3.36 -13.42 -2.13
N ALA A 167 3.98 -14.51 -1.64
CA ALA A 167 3.36 -15.83 -1.69
C ALA A 167 2.17 -15.93 -0.74
N LEU A 168 2.28 -15.31 0.44
CA LEU A 168 1.21 -15.23 1.42
C LEU A 168 0.03 -14.42 0.87
N GLU A 169 0.30 -13.25 0.30
CA GLU A 169 -0.73 -12.40 -0.31
C GLU A 169 -1.45 -13.12 -1.43
N ALA A 170 -0.70 -13.66 -2.40
CA ALA A 170 -1.26 -14.34 -3.57
C ALA A 170 -2.09 -15.59 -3.24
N SER A 171 -1.88 -16.17 -2.06
CA SER A 171 -2.54 -17.41 -1.64
C SER A 171 -3.56 -17.21 -0.53
N ALA A 172 -3.76 -15.99 -0.04
CA ALA A 172 -4.74 -15.69 0.99
C ALA A 172 -6.17 -15.72 0.42
N ALA A 173 -7.14 -16.08 1.27
CA ALA A 173 -8.56 -15.93 0.94
C ALA A 173 -9.02 -14.47 1.03
N ILE A 174 -8.40 -13.72 1.94
CA ILE A 174 -8.67 -12.32 2.24
C ILE A 174 -7.42 -11.72 2.90
N ILE A 175 -7.16 -10.45 2.65
CA ILE A 175 -6.09 -9.67 3.28
C ILE A 175 -6.72 -8.58 4.14
N LEU A 176 -6.25 -8.43 5.38
CA LEU A 176 -6.60 -7.32 6.28
C LEU A 176 -5.34 -6.51 6.58
N THR A 177 -5.29 -5.23 6.20
CA THR A 177 -4.00 -4.52 6.19
C THR A 177 -4.12 -3.03 6.47
N ASP A 178 -3.15 -2.47 7.18
CA ASP A 178 -2.90 -1.02 7.22
C ASP A 178 -1.72 -0.58 6.32
N SER A 179 -1.10 -1.51 5.60
CA SER A 179 -0.04 -1.22 4.65
C SER A 179 -0.61 -0.66 3.34
N GLY A 180 -0.01 0.43 2.84
CA GLY A 180 -0.37 1.00 1.54
C GLY A 180 0.07 0.12 0.37
N GLY A 181 1.24 -0.53 0.46
CA GLY A 181 1.73 -1.42 -0.59
C GLY A 181 0.86 -2.67 -0.73
N VAL A 182 0.57 -3.32 0.40
CA VAL A 182 -0.22 -4.56 0.45
C VAL A 182 -1.63 -4.37 -0.11
N GLN A 183 -2.24 -3.19 0.04
CA GLN A 183 -3.55 -2.88 -0.57
C GLN A 183 -3.51 -3.03 -2.10
N LYS A 184 -2.43 -2.55 -2.74
CA LYS A 184 -2.25 -2.68 -4.18
C LYS A 184 -1.92 -4.09 -4.59
N GLU A 185 -1.03 -4.74 -3.86
CA GLU A 185 -0.59 -6.11 -4.14
C GLU A 185 -1.79 -7.08 -4.05
N ALA A 186 -2.65 -6.91 -3.04
CA ALA A 186 -3.93 -7.61 -2.91
C ALA A 186 -4.83 -7.43 -4.14
N TYR A 187 -5.02 -6.18 -4.58
CA TYR A 187 -5.79 -5.89 -5.79
C TYR A 187 -5.19 -6.58 -7.01
N HIS A 188 -3.86 -6.57 -7.15
CA HIS A 188 -3.20 -7.21 -8.29
C HIS A 188 -3.36 -8.73 -8.28
N PHE A 189 -3.21 -9.37 -7.12
CA PHE A 189 -3.42 -10.80 -6.98
C PHE A 189 -4.88 -11.22 -7.12
N GLY A 190 -5.82 -10.27 -7.10
CA GLY A 190 -7.24 -10.57 -7.09
C GLY A 190 -7.67 -11.20 -5.78
N VAL A 191 -7.09 -10.72 -4.67
CA VAL A 191 -7.44 -11.13 -3.32
C VAL A 191 -8.21 -9.99 -2.65
N PRO A 192 -9.40 -10.25 -2.07
CA PRO A 192 -10.16 -9.26 -1.33
C PRO A 192 -9.33 -8.57 -0.24
N CYS A 193 -9.44 -7.25 -0.13
CA CYS A 193 -8.71 -6.46 0.86
C CYS A 193 -9.67 -5.73 1.81
N LEU A 194 -9.39 -5.78 3.11
CA LEU A 194 -10.00 -4.92 4.12
C LEU A 194 -8.93 -4.01 4.69
N THR A 195 -9.01 -2.74 4.38
CA THR A 195 -8.07 -1.74 4.85
C THR A 195 -8.40 -1.35 6.29
N LEU A 196 -7.47 -1.60 7.20
CA LEU A 196 -7.56 -1.32 8.64
C LEU A 196 -7.22 0.15 8.96
N ARG A 197 -7.66 1.05 8.08
CA ARG A 197 -7.48 2.50 8.16
C ARG A 197 -8.79 3.19 7.84
N ASP A 198 -8.88 4.45 8.25
CA ASP A 198 -10.06 5.28 7.99
C ASP A 198 -9.99 5.96 6.60
N GLU A 199 -8.82 5.94 5.96
CA GLU A 199 -8.61 6.43 4.60
C GLU A 199 -7.59 5.59 3.80
N THR A 200 -7.59 5.81 2.49
CA THR A 200 -6.60 5.25 1.57
C THR A 200 -6.40 6.17 0.37
N GLU A 201 -5.19 6.13 -0.17
CA GLU A 201 -4.79 6.74 -1.43
C GLU A 201 -5.24 5.92 -2.64
N TRP A 202 -5.51 4.63 -2.46
CA TRP A 202 -5.86 3.69 -3.53
C TRP A 202 -7.38 3.66 -3.77
N THR A 203 -7.96 4.85 -3.96
CA THR A 203 -9.41 5.05 -4.02
C THR A 203 -10.10 4.23 -5.09
N GLU A 204 -9.43 3.97 -6.21
CA GLU A 204 -9.98 3.15 -7.31
C GLU A 204 -10.23 1.69 -6.84
N THR A 205 -9.43 1.16 -5.90
CA THR A 205 -9.67 -0.19 -5.35
C THR A 205 -10.97 -0.28 -4.54
N LEU A 206 -11.40 0.83 -3.93
CA LEU A 206 -12.70 0.95 -3.26
C LEU A 206 -13.83 1.04 -4.27
N GLU A 207 -13.64 1.83 -5.34
CA GLU A 207 -14.63 2.03 -6.41
C GLU A 207 -15.05 0.70 -7.04
N PHE A 208 -14.10 -0.20 -7.30
CA PHE A 208 -14.38 -1.53 -7.87
C PHE A 208 -14.73 -2.59 -6.82
N GLY A 209 -14.82 -2.24 -5.54
CA GLY A 209 -15.25 -3.14 -4.46
C GLY A 209 -14.24 -4.21 -4.05
N TRP A 210 -12.99 -4.12 -4.52
CA TRP A 210 -11.91 -5.05 -4.16
C TRP A 210 -11.22 -4.70 -2.85
N ASN A 211 -11.44 -3.48 -2.36
CA ASN A 211 -10.99 -3.01 -1.07
C ASN A 211 -12.13 -2.33 -0.31
N ARG A 212 -12.09 -2.35 1.03
CA ARG A 212 -13.02 -1.63 1.90
C ARG A 212 -12.30 -1.01 3.08
N LEU A 213 -12.57 0.27 3.36
CA LEU A 213 -12.08 0.96 4.56
C LEU A 213 -12.88 0.52 5.78
N CYS A 214 -12.22 -0.12 6.72
CA CYS A 214 -12.85 -0.67 7.93
C CYS A 214 -12.40 0.05 9.21
N GLY A 215 -11.32 0.84 9.16
CA GLY A 215 -10.69 1.39 10.35
C GLY A 215 -10.28 0.27 11.31
N ALA A 216 -10.49 0.50 12.61
CA ALA A 216 -10.23 -0.48 13.66
C ALA A 216 -11.50 -1.02 14.33
N ASP A 217 -12.67 -0.82 13.70
CA ASP A 217 -13.97 -1.21 14.25
C ASP A 217 -14.25 -2.71 13.97
N PRO A 218 -14.35 -3.56 15.01
CA PRO A 218 -14.54 -4.98 14.82
C PRO A 218 -15.87 -5.35 14.14
N GLU A 219 -16.93 -4.57 14.36
CA GLU A 219 -18.23 -4.85 13.74
C GLU A 219 -18.20 -4.49 12.26
N ARG A 220 -17.55 -3.37 11.91
CA ARG A 220 -17.34 -2.97 10.51
C ARG A 220 -16.47 -3.97 9.75
N ILE A 221 -15.37 -4.42 10.36
CA ILE A 221 -14.49 -5.43 9.76
C ILE A 221 -15.28 -6.74 9.52
N ALA A 222 -16.03 -7.21 10.51
CA ALA A 222 -16.83 -8.43 10.38
C ALA A 222 -17.91 -8.29 9.29
N ALA A 223 -18.63 -7.17 9.25
CA ALA A 223 -19.63 -6.91 8.23
C ALA A 223 -19.02 -6.85 6.82
N ALA A 224 -17.85 -6.23 6.67
CA ALA A 224 -17.14 -6.15 5.39
C ALA A 224 -16.63 -7.53 4.93
N ALA A 225 -16.20 -8.38 5.86
CA ALA A 225 -15.77 -9.75 5.58
C ALA A 225 -16.90 -10.65 5.04
N LEU A 226 -18.17 -10.27 5.24
CA LEU A 226 -19.33 -10.97 4.67
C LEU A 226 -19.69 -10.50 3.25
N GLN A 227 -19.06 -9.43 2.76
CA GLN A 227 -19.40 -8.78 1.48
C GLN A 227 -18.19 -8.66 0.54
N LEU A 228 -17.38 -9.72 0.50
CA LEU A 228 -16.19 -9.79 -0.34
C LEU A 228 -16.56 -9.86 -1.83
N PRO A 229 -15.72 -9.31 -2.72
CA PRO A 229 -15.87 -9.52 -4.16
C PRO A 229 -15.78 -11.01 -4.50
N THR A 230 -16.44 -11.38 -5.58
CA THR A 230 -16.45 -12.76 -6.11
C THR A 230 -15.70 -12.81 -7.43
N GLN A 231 -15.60 -14.01 -8.03
CA GLN A 231 -15.03 -14.15 -9.37
C GLN A 231 -15.79 -13.37 -10.46
N GLU A 232 -17.05 -13.01 -10.20
CA GLU A 232 -17.87 -12.21 -11.11
C GLU A 232 -17.64 -10.70 -10.95
N THR A 233 -17.01 -10.28 -9.85
CA THR A 233 -16.74 -8.86 -9.61
C THR A 233 -15.68 -8.36 -10.62
N PRO A 234 -15.97 -7.30 -11.40
CA PRO A 234 -15.01 -6.76 -12.34
C PRO A 234 -13.74 -6.29 -11.64
N ARG A 235 -12.58 -6.62 -12.23
CA ARG A 235 -11.27 -6.19 -11.77
C ARG A 235 -10.48 -5.61 -12.94
N PRO A 236 -10.73 -4.35 -13.33
CA PRO A 236 -9.98 -3.73 -14.40
C PRO A 236 -8.49 -3.65 -14.05
N GLY A 237 -7.64 -3.62 -15.08
CA GLY A 237 -6.20 -3.40 -14.92
C GLY A 237 -5.93 -1.97 -14.43
N LEU A 238 -5.85 -1.80 -13.12
CA LEU A 238 -5.45 -0.55 -12.49
C LEU A 238 -3.93 -0.50 -12.37
N TYR A 239 -3.38 0.71 -12.33
CA TYR A 239 -1.98 0.97 -11.99
C TYR A 239 -0.94 0.38 -12.97
N GLY A 240 -1.34 0.10 -14.21
CA GLY A 240 -0.43 -0.27 -15.29
C GLY A 240 -0.14 -1.77 -15.42
N ASP A 241 0.86 -2.09 -16.24
CA ASP A 241 1.17 -3.42 -16.78
C ASP A 241 2.55 -3.95 -16.35
N GLY A 242 3.22 -3.28 -15.41
CA GLY A 242 4.54 -3.67 -14.90
C GLY A 242 5.70 -3.33 -15.84
N HIS A 243 5.58 -2.21 -16.55
CA HIS A 243 6.61 -1.59 -17.39
C HIS A 243 6.83 -0.11 -17.03
N ALA A 244 6.51 0.29 -15.79
CA ALA A 244 6.64 1.68 -15.36
C ALA A 244 8.11 2.13 -15.35
N ALA A 245 9.05 1.26 -14.97
CA ALA A 245 10.48 1.58 -14.95
C ALA A 245 11.02 1.98 -16.34
N GLU A 246 10.64 1.21 -17.36
CA GLU A 246 11.04 1.47 -18.76
C GLU A 246 10.50 2.82 -19.24
N ARG A 247 9.24 3.13 -18.91
CA ARG A 247 8.59 4.41 -19.26
C ARG A 247 9.24 5.59 -18.52
N ILE A 248 9.57 5.43 -17.24
CA ILE A 248 10.26 6.44 -16.44
C ILE A 248 11.64 6.75 -17.04
N VAL A 249 12.44 5.72 -17.34
CA VAL A 249 13.77 5.90 -17.94
C VAL A 249 13.66 6.56 -19.32
N ALA A 250 12.68 6.18 -20.14
CA ALA A 250 12.47 6.81 -21.43
C ALA A 250 12.10 8.30 -21.32
N ALA A 251 11.25 8.66 -20.36
CA ALA A 251 10.87 10.05 -20.10
C ALA A 251 12.06 10.91 -19.62
N LEU A 252 12.95 10.35 -18.79
CA LEU A 252 14.17 11.02 -18.34
C LEU A 252 15.24 11.08 -19.46
N GLY A 253 15.38 10.01 -20.25
CA GLY A 253 16.36 9.90 -21.33
C GLY A 253 16.09 10.80 -22.54
N GLY A 254 14.87 11.34 -22.67
CA GLY A 254 14.54 12.40 -23.63
C GLY A 254 15.15 13.76 -23.29
N VAL A 255 15.78 13.90 -22.12
CA VAL A 255 16.38 15.15 -21.63
C VAL A 255 17.88 15.11 -21.88
N LYS A 256 18.37 15.88 -22.87
CA LYS A 256 19.76 16.32 -22.81
C LYS A 256 19.89 17.19 -21.56
N PRO A 257 20.75 16.85 -20.58
CA PRO A 257 20.89 17.69 -19.40
C PRO A 257 21.32 19.09 -19.85
N ALA A 258 20.47 20.08 -19.64
CA ALA A 258 20.85 21.47 -19.64
C ALA A 258 21.69 21.71 -18.38
N LEU A 259 22.92 21.20 -18.39
CA LEU A 259 23.96 21.67 -17.50
C LEU A 259 24.33 23.07 -18.00
N THR A 260 23.51 24.05 -17.62
CA THR A 260 23.90 25.45 -17.72
C THR A 260 25.09 25.59 -16.79
N ARG A 261 26.30 25.62 -17.38
CA ARG A 261 27.52 25.95 -16.67
C ARG A 261 27.30 27.32 -16.04
N VAL A 262 27.23 27.36 -14.72
CA VAL A 262 27.48 28.60 -13.98
C VAL A 262 28.96 28.89 -14.20
N THR A 263 29.22 29.86 -15.06
CA THR A 263 30.53 30.49 -15.30
C THR A 263 31.03 31.20 -14.06
#